data_AF-X0ZLR8-F1
#
_entry.id   AF-X0ZLR8-F1
#
_cell.length_a   1.000
_cell.length_b   1.000
_cell.length_c   1.000
_cell.angle_alpha   90.00
_cell.angle_beta   90.00
_cell.angle_gamma   90.00
#
_symmetry.space_group_name_H-M   'P 1'
#
loop_
_entity.id
_entity.type
_entity.pdbx_description
1 polymer ?
#
loop_
_entity_poly.entity_id
_entity_poly.type
_entity_poly.pdbx_seq_one_letter_code
_entity_poly.pdbx_strand_id
1 'polypeptide(L)'
;MEKHIRKIKLTSSYKDIGKRLDLFICERIPKLSRSRVQKLISQGNVFVNNQKKSKSHFVKRGDDIEVNIPPLLKLEAKPEDIKINIIYEDEDIIVLSKPAGIVVHPSPGHPAKTIVNALLFHTKFLSDIGGVLRPGIVHRLDKQTSGLMIVAKNDDAHKNLSQQFKKKSVKKIYLALI
;
A
#
# COMPACT_ATOMS: atom_id res chain seq x y z
N MET A 1 -17.48 15.02 -4.37
CA MET A 1 -18.08 13.81 -4.95
C MET A 1 -18.06 12.70 -3.92
N GLU A 2 -19.21 12.42 -3.34
CA GLU A 2 -19.40 11.29 -2.41
C GLU A 2 -18.98 9.99 -3.11
N LYS A 3 -17.92 9.35 -2.62
CA LYS A 3 -17.49 8.08 -3.18
C LYS A 3 -18.50 7.03 -2.69
N HIS A 4 -19.45 6.64 -3.52
CA HIS A 4 -20.53 5.74 -3.12
C HIS A 4 -20.00 4.37 -2.66
N ILE A 5 -20.51 3.90 -1.52
CA ILE A 5 -20.33 2.53 -1.05
C ILE A 5 -21.12 1.62 -1.98
N ARG A 6 -20.46 0.64 -2.59
CA ARG A 6 -21.15 -0.37 -3.40
C ARG A 6 -21.70 -1.45 -2.49
N LYS A 7 -23.03 -1.53 -2.39
CA LYS A 7 -23.74 -2.55 -1.62
C LYS A 7 -24.07 -3.76 -2.50
N ILE A 8 -23.69 -4.96 -2.05
CA ILE A 8 -23.99 -6.23 -2.72
C ILE A 8 -24.75 -7.11 -1.74
N LYS A 9 -25.91 -7.62 -2.15
CA LYS A 9 -26.70 -8.59 -1.39
C LYS A 9 -26.52 -9.97 -1.99
N LEU A 10 -26.28 -10.95 -1.15
CA LEU A 10 -26.12 -12.35 -1.49
C LEU A 10 -27.04 -13.18 -0.59
N THR A 11 -27.69 -14.19 -1.15
CA THR A 11 -28.48 -15.14 -0.36
C THR A 11 -27.86 -16.53 -0.51
N SER A 12 -27.67 -17.21 0.62
CA SER A 12 -27.05 -18.54 0.64
C SER A 12 -28.04 -19.65 0.25
N SER A 13 -27.55 -20.62 -0.51
CA SER A 13 -28.32 -21.79 -0.94
C SER A 13 -27.98 -23.04 -0.11
N TYR A 14 -28.67 -24.16 -0.37
CA TYR A 14 -28.34 -25.45 0.23
C TYR A 14 -26.88 -25.89 0.02
N LYS A 15 -26.29 -25.55 -1.14
CA LYS A 15 -24.90 -25.91 -1.47
C LYS A 15 -23.86 -25.10 -0.69
N ASP A 16 -24.30 -24.08 0.05
CA ASP A 16 -23.43 -23.15 0.77
C ASP A 16 -23.40 -23.41 2.28
N ILE A 17 -24.23 -24.34 2.77
CA ILE A 17 -24.31 -24.71 4.19
C ILE A 17 -22.93 -25.18 4.67
N GLY A 18 -22.48 -24.63 5.81
CA GLY A 18 -21.21 -25.02 6.41
C GLY A 18 -19.98 -24.45 5.70
N LYS A 19 -20.15 -23.62 4.66
CA LYS A 19 -19.04 -22.83 4.12
C LYS A 19 -18.71 -21.69 5.06
N ARG A 20 -17.42 -21.36 5.15
CA ARG A 20 -16.99 -20.15 5.85
C ARG A 20 -17.45 -18.90 5.09
N LEU A 21 -17.90 -17.89 5.83
CA LEU A 21 -18.39 -16.62 5.28
C LEU A 21 -17.38 -15.95 4.34
N ASP A 22 -16.08 -15.96 4.67
CA ASP A 22 -15.05 -15.36 3.81
C ASP A 22 -14.91 -16.08 2.46
N LEU A 23 -14.98 -17.41 2.46
CA LEU A 23 -14.94 -18.22 1.24
C LEU A 23 -16.20 -18.07 0.40
N PHE A 24 -17.37 -18.11 1.03
CA PHE A 24 -18.65 -17.88 0.37
C PHE A 24 -18.66 -16.54 -0.38
N ILE A 25 -18.21 -15.45 0.25
CA ILE A 25 -18.15 -14.14 -0.39
C ILE A 25 -17.15 -14.11 -1.56
N CYS A 26 -15.99 -14.77 -1.43
CA CYS A 26 -15.00 -14.84 -2.52
C CYS A 26 -15.55 -15.55 -3.75
N GLU A 27 -16.27 -16.66 -3.57
CA GLU A 27 -16.90 -17.41 -4.66
C GLU A 27 -17.95 -16.57 -5.39
N ARG A 28 -18.76 -15.80 -4.64
CA ARG A 28 -19.84 -14.98 -5.21
C ARG A 28 -19.38 -13.64 -5.75
N ILE A 29 -18.23 -13.14 -5.31
CA ILE A 29 -17.64 -11.86 -5.76
C ILE A 29 -16.18 -12.10 -6.19
N PRO A 30 -15.93 -12.70 -7.38
CA PRO A 30 -14.58 -13.07 -7.83
C PRO A 30 -13.59 -11.90 -7.94
N LYS A 31 -14.09 -10.66 -8.02
CA LYS A 31 -13.26 -9.44 -8.03
C LYS A 31 -12.63 -9.11 -6.67
N LEU A 32 -13.06 -9.73 -5.58
CA LEU A 32 -12.48 -9.52 -4.26
C LEU A 32 -11.54 -10.65 -3.88
N SER A 33 -10.30 -10.31 -3.54
CA SER A 33 -9.37 -11.27 -2.93
C SER A 33 -9.85 -11.68 -1.53
N ARG A 34 -9.45 -12.87 -1.08
CA ARG A 34 -9.75 -13.36 0.27
C ARG A 34 -9.28 -12.41 1.38
N SER A 35 -8.08 -11.84 1.23
CA SER A 35 -7.55 -10.87 2.20
C SER A 35 -8.39 -9.58 2.25
N ARG A 36 -8.92 -9.13 1.11
CA ARG A 36 -9.83 -7.97 1.06
C ARG A 36 -11.17 -8.29 1.73
N VAL A 37 -11.76 -9.46 1.48
CA VAL A 37 -13.00 -9.90 2.14
C VAL A 37 -12.82 -9.98 3.65
N GLN A 38 -11.75 -10.60 4.13
CA GLN A 38 -11.47 -10.68 5.57
C GLN A 38 -11.33 -9.30 6.21
N LYS A 39 -10.69 -8.35 5.52
CA LYS A 39 -10.59 -6.95 5.97
C LYS A 39 -11.95 -6.27 6.00
N LEU A 40 -12.83 -6.50 5.03
CA LEU A 40 -14.20 -5.96 5.05
C LEU A 40 -14.99 -6.50 6.25
N ILE A 41 -14.88 -7.80 6.54
CA ILE A 41 -15.52 -8.42 7.71
C ILE A 41 -14.99 -7.79 9.01
N SER A 42 -13.67 -7.69 9.18
CA SER A 42 -13.09 -7.11 10.39
C SER A 42 -13.41 -5.62 10.56
N GLN A 43 -13.61 -4.89 9.47
CA GLN A 43 -14.01 -3.48 9.48
C GLN A 43 -15.53 -3.29 9.66
N GLY A 44 -16.30 -4.36 9.85
CA GLY A 44 -17.75 -4.29 10.07
C GLY A 44 -18.55 -3.90 8.82
N ASN A 45 -18.00 -4.16 7.64
CA ASN A 45 -18.63 -3.88 6.36
C ASN A 45 -19.40 -5.10 5.78
N VAL A 46 -19.51 -6.19 6.54
CA VAL A 46 -20.24 -7.40 6.15
C VAL A 46 -21.26 -7.74 7.23
N PHE A 47 -22.49 -7.99 6.82
CA PHE A 47 -23.61 -8.33 7.69
C PHE A 47 -24.24 -9.64 7.23
N VAL A 48 -24.64 -10.48 8.18
CA VAL A 48 -25.45 -11.67 7.94
C VAL A 48 -26.74 -11.48 8.73
N ASN A 49 -27.88 -11.46 8.04
CA ASN A 49 -29.20 -11.17 8.63
C ASN A 49 -29.17 -9.88 9.48
N ASN A 50 -28.63 -8.80 8.90
CA ASN A 50 -28.44 -7.48 9.53
C ASN A 50 -27.51 -7.45 10.77
N GLN A 51 -26.79 -8.53 11.07
CA GLN A 51 -25.85 -8.60 12.20
C GLN A 51 -24.40 -8.75 11.73
N LYS A 52 -23.46 -8.10 12.42
CA LYS A 52 -22.02 -8.33 12.20
C LYS A 52 -21.66 -9.73 12.68
N LYS A 53 -20.91 -10.48 11.86
CA LYS A 53 -20.39 -11.81 12.21
C LYS A 53 -18.88 -11.87 11.97
N SER A 54 -18.21 -12.82 12.62
CA SER A 54 -16.76 -13.02 12.46
C SER A 54 -16.43 -13.69 11.12
N LYS A 55 -15.17 -13.60 10.70
CA LYS A 55 -14.65 -14.27 9.49
C LYS A 55 -14.71 -15.81 9.54
N SER A 56 -14.88 -16.38 10.73
CA SER A 56 -15.01 -17.82 10.97
C SER A 56 -16.47 -18.28 11.03
N HIS A 57 -17.43 -17.38 10.84
CA HIS A 57 -18.84 -17.75 10.77
C HIS A 57 -19.10 -18.72 9.63
N PHE A 58 -19.88 -19.76 9.90
CA PHE A 58 -20.35 -20.71 8.91
C PHE A 58 -21.74 -20.31 8.43
N VAL A 59 -21.88 -20.18 7.12
CA VAL A 59 -23.12 -19.76 6.46
C VAL A 59 -24.17 -20.85 6.63
N LYS A 60 -25.39 -20.45 6.99
CA LYS A 60 -26.59 -21.30 7.02
C LYS A 60 -27.40 -21.07 5.77
N ARG A 61 -28.30 -21.99 5.42
CA ARG A 61 -29.24 -21.80 4.31
C ARG A 61 -30.14 -20.60 4.56
N GLY A 62 -30.35 -19.77 3.53
CA GLY A 62 -31.27 -18.64 3.60
C GLY A 62 -30.73 -17.44 4.38
N ASP A 63 -29.45 -17.46 4.74
CA ASP A 63 -28.79 -16.28 5.27
C ASP A 63 -28.75 -15.20 4.18
N ASP A 64 -29.16 -13.99 4.57
CA ASP A 64 -29.00 -12.78 3.78
C ASP A 64 -27.69 -12.10 4.17
N ILE A 65 -26.72 -12.17 3.25
CA ILE A 65 -25.40 -11.59 3.42
C ILE A 65 -25.32 -10.27 2.66
N GLU A 66 -25.12 -9.19 3.39
CA GLU A 66 -24.85 -7.87 2.84
C GLU A 66 -23.36 -7.55 2.91
N VAL A 67 -22.76 -7.23 1.77
CA VAL A 67 -21.36 -6.82 1.64
C VAL A 67 -21.32 -5.36 1.19
N ASN A 68 -20.88 -4.48 2.08
CA ASN A 68 -20.66 -3.07 1.80
C ASN A 68 -19.21 -2.87 1.37
N ILE A 69 -18.98 -2.56 0.10
CA ILE A 69 -17.64 -2.37 -0.45
C ILE A 69 -17.37 -0.86 -0.50
N PRO A 70 -16.60 -0.32 0.45
CA PRO A 70 -16.18 1.07 0.35
C PRO A 70 -15.27 1.24 -0.86
N PRO A 71 -15.32 2.42 -1.49
CA PRO A 71 -14.47 2.75 -2.62
C PRO A 71 -13.01 2.65 -2.19
N LEU A 72 -12.16 2.17 -3.10
CA LEU A 72 -10.73 2.20 -2.87
C LEU A 72 -10.30 3.67 -2.77
N LEU A 73 -9.67 4.04 -1.66
CA LEU A 73 -8.96 5.30 -1.59
C LEU A 73 -7.84 5.21 -2.62
N LYS A 74 -7.94 5.99 -3.71
CA LYS A 74 -6.80 6.28 -4.55
C LYS A 74 -5.74 6.87 -3.62
N LEU A 75 -4.64 6.14 -3.46
CA LEU A 75 -3.47 6.69 -2.80
C LEU A 75 -2.89 7.73 -3.74
N GLU A 76 -2.58 8.90 -3.19
CA GLU A 76 -1.91 9.98 -3.89
C GLU A 76 -0.71 10.36 -3.02
N ALA A 77 0.45 10.55 -3.64
CA ALA A 77 1.58 11.15 -2.97
C ALA A 77 1.43 12.67 -3.05
N LYS A 78 1.35 13.32 -1.88
CA LYS A 78 1.24 14.78 -1.78
C LYS A 78 2.48 15.34 -1.07
N PRO A 79 2.95 16.54 -1.45
CA PRO A 79 3.99 17.24 -0.70
C PRO A 79 3.60 17.40 0.78
N GLU A 80 4.53 17.08 1.68
CA GLU A 80 4.39 17.35 3.12
C GLU A 80 5.71 17.92 3.66
N ASP A 81 5.62 18.99 4.46
CA ASP A 81 6.78 19.59 5.13
C ASP A 81 7.28 18.67 6.26
N ILE A 82 8.13 17.73 5.87
CA ILE A 82 8.77 16.74 6.75
C ILE A 82 10.26 16.91 6.58
N LYS A 83 10.93 17.27 7.67
CA LYS A 83 12.38 17.42 7.68
C LYS A 83 13.05 16.09 7.30
N ILE A 84 13.79 16.11 6.20
CA ILE A 84 14.68 15.03 5.76
C ILE A 84 16.13 15.49 5.84
N ASN A 85 17.04 14.57 6.13
CA ASN A 85 18.46 14.86 6.17
C ASN A 85 19.08 14.55 4.80
N ILE A 86 19.35 15.57 4.00
CA ILE A 86 20.00 15.43 2.69
C ILE A 86 21.51 15.50 2.89
N ILE A 87 22.20 14.45 2.48
CA ILE A 87 23.65 14.30 2.58
C ILE A 87 24.32 14.81 1.30
N TYR A 88 23.65 14.65 0.16
CA TYR A 88 24.12 15.07 -1.14
C TYR A 88 22.94 15.33 -2.07
N GLU A 89 23.05 16.36 -2.91
CA GLU A 89 22.09 16.66 -3.97
C GLU A 89 22.80 17.36 -5.12
N ASP A 90 22.56 16.88 -6.34
CA ASP A 90 22.97 17.51 -7.60
C ASP A 90 21.77 17.58 -8.56
N GLU A 91 22.01 17.70 -9.87
CA GLU A 91 20.96 17.75 -10.90
C GLU A 91 20.29 16.39 -11.14
N ASP A 92 20.98 15.29 -10.84
CA ASP A 92 20.60 13.93 -11.20
C ASP A 92 20.04 13.12 -10.02
N ILE A 93 20.60 13.31 -8.83
CA ILE A 93 20.32 12.48 -7.65
C ILE A 93 20.20 13.28 -6.35
N ILE A 94 19.47 12.67 -5.40
CA ILE A 94 19.47 13.05 -3.99
C ILE A 94 19.94 11.84 -3.19
N VAL A 95 20.86 12.05 -2.26
CA VAL A 95 21.21 11.08 -1.22
C VAL A 95 20.73 11.62 0.11
N LEU A 96 19.83 10.90 0.76
CA LEU A 96 19.29 11.25 2.07
C LEU A 96 19.61 10.18 3.12
N SER A 97 19.72 10.61 4.37
CA SER A 97 19.79 9.71 5.52
C SER A 97 18.38 9.50 6.07
N LYS A 98 17.76 8.36 5.75
CA LYS A 98 16.44 7.99 6.22
C LYS A 98 16.49 7.63 7.71
N PRO A 99 15.67 8.24 8.59
CA PRO A 99 15.54 7.78 9.97
C PRO A 99 14.81 6.42 10.04
N ALA A 100 14.97 5.70 11.14
CA ALA A 100 14.09 4.56 11.45
C ALA A 100 12.67 5.06 11.78
N GLY A 101 11.67 4.21 11.59
CA GLY A 101 10.26 4.51 11.85
C GLY A 101 9.49 5.11 10.67
N ILE A 102 10.15 5.67 9.65
CA ILE A 102 9.51 6.24 8.47
C ILE A 102 9.49 5.27 7.27
N VAL A 103 8.36 5.24 6.56
CA VAL A 103 8.16 4.44 5.34
C VAL A 103 8.66 5.22 4.12
N VAL A 104 9.15 4.51 3.10
CA VAL A 104 9.69 5.14 1.88
C VAL A 104 8.61 5.80 1.03
N HIS A 105 7.52 5.09 0.73
CA HIS A 105 6.46 5.57 -0.18
C HIS A 105 5.05 5.29 0.35
N PRO A 106 4.03 6.06 -0.06
CA PRO A 106 2.65 5.81 0.33
C PRO A 106 2.19 4.39 0.00
N SER A 107 1.55 3.75 0.96
CA SER A 107 1.09 2.36 0.85
C SER A 107 -0.15 2.13 1.73
N PRO A 108 -0.90 1.03 1.52
CA PRO A 108 -2.01 0.70 2.41
C PRO A 108 -1.54 0.60 3.88
N GLY A 109 -2.11 1.44 4.76
CA GLY A 109 -1.70 1.56 6.17
C GLY A 109 -0.72 2.71 6.45
N HIS A 110 -0.03 3.21 5.44
CA HIS A 110 0.86 4.37 5.49
C HIS A 110 0.61 5.29 4.28
N PRO A 111 -0.56 5.95 4.21
CA PRO A 111 -0.95 6.72 3.02
C PRO A 111 -0.21 8.05 2.86
N ALA A 112 0.46 8.52 3.91
CA ALA A 112 1.06 9.85 4.02
C ALA A 112 2.26 9.78 4.98
N LYS A 113 2.95 10.90 5.22
CA LYS A 113 4.11 10.99 6.14
C LYS A 113 5.25 10.03 5.78
N THR A 114 5.55 9.92 4.49
CA THR A 114 6.62 9.05 3.95
C THR A 114 7.77 9.87 3.38
N ILE A 115 8.88 9.23 3.04
CA ILE A 115 10.02 9.90 2.39
C ILE A 115 9.62 10.51 1.05
N VAL A 116 8.77 9.85 0.26
CA VAL A 116 8.23 10.43 -0.97
C VAL A 116 7.45 11.72 -0.69
N ASN A 117 6.65 11.78 0.38
CA ASN A 117 5.90 13.01 0.72
C ASN A 117 6.86 14.17 1.05
N ALA A 118 7.93 13.88 1.79
CA ALA A 118 8.97 14.84 2.11
C ALA A 118 9.74 15.32 0.87
N LEU A 119 10.11 14.38 -0.03
CA LEU A 119 10.81 14.70 -1.27
C LEU A 119 9.97 15.56 -2.21
N LEU A 120 8.67 15.30 -2.31
CA LEU A 120 7.73 16.09 -3.08
C LEU A 120 7.56 17.53 -2.55
N PHE A 121 7.83 17.74 -1.26
CA PHE A 121 7.89 19.08 -0.67
C PHE A 121 9.22 19.75 -0.93
N HIS A 122 10.32 19.00 -0.81
CA HIS A 122 11.68 19.48 -1.01
C HIS A 122 11.97 19.91 -2.45
N THR A 123 11.51 19.15 -3.44
CA THR A 123 11.82 19.40 -4.85
C THR A 123 10.66 19.06 -5.79
N LYS A 124 10.65 19.74 -6.95
CA LYS A 124 9.75 19.45 -8.07
C LYS A 124 10.36 18.48 -9.09
N PHE A 125 11.65 18.15 -8.93
CA PHE A 125 12.41 17.35 -9.89
C PHE A 125 12.63 15.95 -9.33
N LEU A 126 11.72 15.04 -9.70
CA LEU A 126 11.82 13.61 -9.42
C LEU A 126 11.43 12.85 -10.69
N SER A 127 12.08 11.71 -10.91
CA SER A 127 11.70 10.82 -12.02
C SER A 127 10.32 10.21 -11.81
N ASP A 128 9.51 10.13 -12.85
CA ASP A 128 8.16 9.57 -12.78
C ASP A 128 8.07 8.07 -13.12
N ILE A 129 9.20 7.42 -13.45
CA ILE A 129 9.25 6.00 -13.83
C ILE A 129 8.66 5.08 -12.74
N GLY A 130 8.83 5.42 -11.47
CA GLY A 130 8.25 4.67 -10.34
C GLY A 130 6.72 4.83 -10.21
N GLY A 131 6.11 5.68 -11.03
CA GLY A 131 4.72 6.07 -10.97
C GLY A 131 4.42 7.06 -9.85
N VAL A 132 3.16 7.51 -9.80
CA VAL A 132 2.69 8.60 -8.91
C VAL A 132 2.92 8.38 -7.41
N LEU A 133 3.17 7.14 -6.97
CA LEU A 133 3.44 6.82 -5.56
C LEU A 133 4.92 6.68 -5.24
N ARG A 134 5.79 6.55 -6.25
CA ARG A 134 7.23 6.28 -6.07
C ARG A 134 8.10 7.16 -6.97
N PRO A 135 7.83 8.47 -7.08
CA PRO A 135 8.67 9.35 -7.89
C PRO A 135 10.12 9.31 -7.36
N GLY A 136 11.08 9.13 -8.26
CA GLY A 136 12.51 9.04 -7.98
C GLY A 136 12.99 7.79 -7.21
N ILE A 137 12.09 6.90 -6.79
CA ILE A 137 12.45 5.76 -5.93
C ILE A 137 12.96 4.58 -6.77
N VAL A 138 14.26 4.31 -6.71
CA VAL A 138 14.92 3.18 -7.40
C VAL A 138 15.21 1.99 -6.49
N HIS A 139 15.14 2.19 -5.17
CA HIS A 139 15.32 1.15 -4.15
C HIS A 139 14.62 1.56 -2.85
N ARG A 140 14.64 0.71 -1.82
CA ARG A 140 13.97 1.01 -0.54
C ARG A 140 14.75 0.47 0.66
N LEU A 141 14.54 1.13 1.79
CA LEU A 141 14.84 0.62 3.13
C LEU A 141 13.53 0.25 3.83
N ASP A 142 13.59 -0.70 4.76
CA ASP A 142 12.44 -1.04 5.59
C ASP A 142 12.12 0.07 6.59
N LYS A 143 10.89 0.04 7.12
CA LYS A 143 10.40 1.08 8.04
C LYS A 143 11.35 1.29 9.21
N GLN A 144 11.82 0.21 9.83
CA GLN A 144 12.70 0.26 11.00
C GLN A 144 14.19 0.31 10.65
N THR A 145 14.55 0.29 9.37
CA THR A 145 15.93 0.46 8.93
C THR A 145 16.23 1.94 8.72
N SER A 146 17.26 2.45 9.39
CA SER A 146 17.84 3.76 9.11
C SER A 146 18.99 3.64 8.09
N GLY A 147 19.39 4.76 7.49
CA GLY A 147 20.60 4.82 6.67
C GLY A 147 20.40 5.55 5.34
N LEU A 148 21.42 5.44 4.48
CA LEU A 148 21.49 6.18 3.22
C LEU A 148 20.51 5.63 2.17
N MET A 149 19.84 6.54 1.49
CA MET A 149 18.95 6.23 0.38
C MET A 149 19.21 7.20 -0.78
N ILE A 150 19.52 6.64 -1.94
CA ILE A 150 19.65 7.36 -3.22
C ILE A 150 18.28 7.46 -3.91
N VAL A 151 17.97 8.63 -4.47
CA VAL A 151 16.73 8.98 -5.18
C VAL A 151 17.11 9.63 -6.50
N ALA A 152 16.40 9.32 -7.59
CA ALA A 152 16.63 9.89 -8.91
C ALA A 152 15.76 11.14 -9.16
N LYS A 153 16.38 12.23 -9.59
CA LYS A 153 15.71 13.49 -9.93
C LYS A 153 15.16 13.53 -11.35
N ASN A 154 15.70 12.71 -12.25
CA ASN A 154 15.27 12.59 -13.64
C ASN A 154 15.29 11.13 -14.13
N ASP A 155 14.68 10.90 -15.29
CA ASP A 155 14.44 9.57 -15.83
C ASP A 155 15.72 8.85 -16.30
N ASP A 156 16.74 9.58 -16.74
CA ASP A 156 18.00 9.01 -17.18
C ASP A 156 18.80 8.50 -15.97
N ALA A 157 18.90 9.30 -14.92
CA ALA A 157 19.45 8.88 -13.63
C ALA A 157 18.68 7.68 -13.06
N HIS A 158 17.35 7.69 -13.14
CA HIS A 158 16.51 6.60 -12.65
C HIS A 158 16.79 5.28 -13.38
N LYS A 159 16.82 5.29 -14.72
CA LYS A 159 17.13 4.10 -15.52
C LYS A 159 18.52 3.59 -15.20
N ASN A 160 19.51 4.48 -15.13
CA ASN A 160 20.89 4.13 -14.85
C ASN A 160 21.02 3.47 -13.46
N LEU A 161 20.52 4.14 -12.41
CA LEU A 161 20.54 3.60 -11.05
C LEU A 161 19.78 2.28 -10.94
N SER A 162 18.59 2.18 -11.55
CA SER A 162 17.80 0.93 -11.55
C SER A 162 18.57 -0.23 -12.19
N GLN A 163 19.30 0.02 -13.27
CA GLN A 163 20.19 -0.99 -13.86
C GLN A 163 21.34 -1.37 -12.93
N GLN A 164 21.96 -0.41 -12.23
CA GLN A 164 23.02 -0.70 -11.27
C GLN A 164 22.52 -1.55 -10.09
N PHE A 165 21.34 -1.23 -9.53
CA PHE A 165 20.69 -2.05 -8.50
C PHE A 165 20.36 -3.45 -9.01
N LYS A 166 19.83 -3.57 -10.24
CA LYS A 166 19.53 -4.86 -10.88
C LYS A 166 20.79 -5.69 -11.10
N LYS A 167 21.88 -5.07 -11.56
CA LYS A 167 23.20 -5.71 -11.79
C LYS A 167 23.98 -5.96 -10.49
N LYS A 168 23.48 -5.50 -9.34
CA LYS A 168 24.16 -5.55 -8.03
C LYS A 168 25.55 -4.88 -8.05
N SER A 169 25.76 -3.87 -8.90
CA SER A 169 27.02 -3.12 -8.95
C SER A 169 27.10 -2.05 -7.85
N VAL A 170 25.98 -1.71 -7.22
CA VAL A 170 25.94 -0.78 -6.07
C VAL A 170 26.43 -1.48 -4.82
N LYS A 171 27.55 -1.01 -4.24
CA LYS A 171 28.04 -1.48 -2.94
C LYS A 171 27.19 -0.86 -1.82
N LYS A 172 26.60 -1.72 -0.99
CA LYS A 172 25.83 -1.32 0.20
C LYS A 172 26.45 -1.95 1.43
N ILE A 173 26.72 -1.14 2.44
CA ILE A 173 27.29 -1.58 3.72
C ILE A 173 26.25 -1.31 4.81
N TYR A 174 25.94 -2.32 5.61
CA TYR A 174 25.04 -2.23 6.74
C TYR A 174 25.82 -2.51 8.02
N LEU A 175 25.67 -1.63 9.01
CA LEU A 175 26.12 -1.90 10.37
C LEU A 175 24.94 -2.49 11.15
N ALA A 176 25.11 -3.68 11.71
CA ALA A 176 24.09 -4.38 12.47
C ALA A 176 24.71 -5.01 13.73
N LEU A 177 23.93 -5.05 14.81
CA LEU A 177 24.21 -5.83 16.01
C LEU A 177 23.31 -7.06 15.98
N ILE A 178 23.90 -8.25 16.22
CA ILE A 178 23.23 -9.55 16.09
C ILE A 178 23.30 -10.27 17.44
#